data_AF-A0A1X9N986-F1
#
_entry.id   AF-A0A1X9N986-F1
#
_cell.length_a   1.000
_cell.length_b   1.000
_cell.length_c   1.000
_cell.angle_alpha   90.00
_cell.angle_beta   90.00
_cell.angle_gamma   90.00
#
_symmetry.space_group_name_H-M   'P 1'
#
loop_
_entity.id
_entity.type
_entity.pdbx_description
1 polymer ?
#
loop_
_entity_poly.entity_id
_entity_poly.type
_entity_poly.pdbx_seq_one_letter_code
_entity_poly.pdbx_strand_id
1 'polypeptide(L)'
;MTTWNYRVIRKNCANTREVTYQIHEVYYLADGSIDCWNHTPVEPLGVSEPGLRNDIQSFLGAFRQPVLEERYINGKARLVAERMNEPGKDLQADYVSKTTRASGYINQILGNHLLLKQEPSLRQAYDKVDQALAELHDIVNSKHYRSETV
;
A
#
# COMPACT_ATOMS: atom_id res chain seq x y z
N MET A 1 -1.93 7.33 -25.66
CA MET A 1 -1.31 6.07 -25.21
C MET A 1 -2.16 5.55 -24.06
N THR A 2 -2.54 4.29 -24.09
CA THR A 2 -3.17 3.63 -22.94
C THR A 2 -2.09 3.37 -21.90
N THR A 3 -2.31 3.85 -20.68
CA THR A 3 -1.44 3.59 -19.53
C THR A 3 -2.09 2.58 -18.62
N TRP A 4 -1.33 1.82 -17.84
CA TRP A 4 -1.88 0.87 -16.88
C TRP A 4 -1.09 0.92 -15.57
N ASN A 5 -1.73 0.50 -14.47
CA ASN A 5 -1.10 0.33 -13.15
C ASN A 5 -1.77 -0.81 -12.39
N TYR A 6 -1.05 -1.42 -11.44
CA TYR A 6 -1.64 -2.34 -10.46
C TYR A 6 -2.55 -1.59 -9.49
N ARG A 7 -3.74 -2.12 -9.23
CA ARG A 7 -4.69 -1.60 -8.23
C ARG A 7 -5.24 -2.71 -7.36
N VAL A 8 -5.49 -2.39 -6.10
CA VAL A 8 -6.27 -3.25 -5.20
C VAL A 8 -7.75 -3.07 -5.53
N ILE A 9 -8.43 -4.17 -5.84
CA ILE A 9 -9.87 -4.24 -6.06
C ILE A 9 -10.49 -5.07 -4.94
N ARG A 10 -11.48 -4.49 -4.25
CA ARG A 10 -12.35 -5.15 -3.30
C ARG A 10 -13.47 -5.87 -4.06
N LYS A 11 -13.63 -7.17 -3.83
CA LYS A 11 -14.73 -7.98 -4.37
C LYS A 11 -15.54 -8.61 -3.25
N ASN A 12 -16.86 -8.60 -3.41
CA ASN A 12 -17.77 -9.34 -2.55
C ASN A 12 -18.07 -10.69 -3.21
N CYS A 13 -17.78 -11.79 -2.53
CA CYS A 13 -18.21 -13.10 -2.98
C CYS A 13 -19.73 -13.21 -2.83
N ALA A 14 -20.45 -13.32 -3.94
CA ALA A 14 -21.91 -13.40 -3.96
C ALA A 14 -22.46 -14.58 -3.14
N ASN A 15 -21.70 -15.68 -3.07
CA ASN A 15 -22.15 -16.93 -2.46
C ASN A 15 -21.81 -17.02 -0.97
N THR A 16 -20.65 -16.51 -0.54
CA THR A 16 -20.17 -16.66 0.85
C THR A 16 -20.32 -15.39 1.68
N ARG A 17 -20.70 -14.26 1.06
CA ARG A 17 -20.66 -12.90 1.65
C ARG A 17 -19.27 -12.48 2.13
N GLU A 18 -18.22 -13.23 1.78
CA GLU A 18 -16.85 -12.88 2.12
C GLU A 18 -16.36 -11.73 1.24
N VAL A 19 -15.50 -10.91 1.82
CA VAL A 19 -14.84 -9.81 1.13
C VAL A 19 -13.42 -10.24 0.82
N THR A 20 -13.02 -10.12 -0.45
CA THR A 20 -11.63 -10.34 -0.87
C THR A 20 -11.04 -9.04 -1.41
N TYR A 21 -9.73 -8.87 -1.22
CA TYR A 21 -8.95 -7.79 -1.79
C TYR A 21 -7.91 -8.40 -2.71
N GLN A 22 -7.92 -7.99 -3.96
CA GLN A 22 -7.14 -8.64 -5.01
C GLN A 22 -6.40 -7.61 -5.85
N ILE A 23 -5.23 -7.96 -6.37
CA ILE A 23 -4.46 -7.06 -7.25
C ILE A 23 -4.86 -7.34 -8.71
N HIS A 24 -5.13 -6.27 -9.43
CA HIS A 24 -5.53 -6.30 -10.84
C HIS A 24 -4.73 -5.30 -11.65
N GLU A 25 -4.58 -5.58 -12.93
CA GLU A 25 -4.12 -4.60 -13.92
C GLU A 25 -5.31 -3.73 -14.31
N VAL A 26 -5.18 -2.42 -14.09
CA VAL A 26 -6.19 -1.44 -14.47
C VAL A 26 -5.62 -0.53 -15.54
N TYR A 27 -6.34 -0.45 -16.66
CA TYR A 27 -5.99 0.31 -17.84
C TYR A 27 -6.77 1.61 -17.88
N TYR A 28 -6.10 2.69 -18.30
CA TYR A 28 -6.63 4.04 -18.26
C TYR A 28 -6.60 4.68 -19.65
N LEU A 29 -7.63 5.48 -19.93
CA LEU A 29 -7.68 6.37 -21.07
C LEU A 29 -6.74 7.57 -20.86
N ALA A 30 -6.54 8.36 -21.92
CA ALA A 30 -5.65 9.51 -21.89
C ALA A 30 -6.09 10.62 -20.91
N ASP A 31 -7.36 10.66 -20.53
CA ASP A 31 -7.92 11.58 -19.53
C ASP A 31 -7.77 11.07 -18.08
N GLY A 32 -7.17 9.89 -17.88
CA GLY A 32 -6.99 9.25 -16.58
C GLY A 32 -8.22 8.49 -16.07
N SER A 33 -9.31 8.41 -16.85
CA SER A 33 -10.44 7.55 -16.52
C SER A 33 -10.12 6.07 -16.76
N ILE A 34 -10.74 5.19 -15.98
CA ILE A 34 -10.56 3.75 -16.12
C ILE A 34 -11.26 3.27 -17.39
N ASP A 35 -10.50 2.63 -18.27
CA ASP A 35 -10.99 1.99 -19.50
C ASP A 35 -11.49 0.58 -19.18
N CYS A 36 -10.59 -0.28 -18.70
CA CYS A 36 -10.88 -1.67 -18.37
C CYS A 36 -9.90 -2.23 -17.32
N TRP A 37 -10.13 -3.45 -16.87
CA TRP A 37 -9.25 -4.18 -15.97
C TRP A 37 -9.32 -5.68 -16.26
N ASN A 38 -8.29 -6.42 -15.85
CA ASN A 38 -8.28 -7.86 -16.03
C ASN A 38 -9.32 -8.55 -15.13
N HIS A 39 -9.98 -9.59 -15.65
CA HIS A 39 -11.05 -10.27 -14.92
C HIS A 39 -10.52 -11.06 -13.71
N THR A 40 -9.43 -11.79 -13.94
CA THR A 40 -8.73 -12.61 -12.94
C THR A 40 -7.65 -11.76 -12.27
N PRO A 41 -7.49 -11.83 -10.93
CA PRO A 41 -6.40 -11.13 -10.27
C PRO A 41 -5.05 -11.67 -10.71
N VAL A 42 -4.03 -10.81 -10.64
CA VAL A 42 -2.66 -11.20 -10.98
C VAL A 42 -1.99 -11.92 -9.81
N GLU A 43 -1.14 -12.88 -10.15
CA GLU A 43 -0.25 -13.58 -9.24
C GLU A 43 1.20 -13.15 -9.53
N PRO A 44 2.06 -13.01 -8.51
CA PRO A 44 3.43 -12.62 -8.74
C PRO A 44 4.20 -13.75 -9.44
N LEU A 45 4.94 -13.42 -10.49
CA LEU A 45 5.69 -14.38 -11.29
C LEU A 45 7.08 -13.85 -11.64
N GLY A 46 8.12 -14.61 -11.31
CA GLY A 46 9.48 -14.30 -11.69
C GLY A 46 10.20 -15.50 -12.29
N VAL A 47 10.96 -15.27 -13.36
CA VAL A 47 11.87 -16.28 -13.95
C VAL A 47 13.12 -16.53 -13.10
N SER A 48 13.28 -15.77 -12.02
CA SER A 48 14.32 -15.89 -11.02
C SER A 48 13.81 -15.32 -9.69
N GLU A 49 14.50 -15.65 -8.60
CA GLU A 49 14.17 -15.12 -7.27
C GLU A 49 14.24 -13.57 -7.20
N PRO A 50 15.24 -12.89 -7.78
CA PRO A 50 15.23 -11.42 -7.87
C PRO A 50 14.10 -10.88 -8.74
N GLY A 51 13.79 -11.58 -9.84
CA GLY A 51 12.66 -11.21 -10.71
C GLY A 51 11.32 -11.27 -9.97
N LEU A 52 11.10 -12.31 -9.18
CA LEU A 52 9.90 -12.47 -8.35
C LEU A 52 9.80 -11.37 -7.28
N ARG A 53 10.92 -10.99 -6.65
CA ARG A 53 10.94 -9.85 -5.71
C ARG A 53 10.53 -8.55 -6.39
N ASN A 54 11.01 -8.27 -7.60
CA ASN A 54 10.65 -7.06 -8.33
C ASN A 54 9.15 -7.01 -8.66
N ASP A 55 8.56 -8.16 -8.98
CA ASP A 55 7.13 -8.25 -9.27
C ASP A 55 6.28 -8.02 -8.01
N ILE A 56 6.68 -8.63 -6.88
CA ILE A 56 6.07 -8.36 -5.57
C ILE A 56 6.20 -6.88 -5.18
N GLN A 57 7.35 -6.25 -5.42
CA GLN A 57 7.53 -4.82 -5.19
C GLN A 57 6.60 -3.95 -6.05
N SER A 58 6.38 -4.35 -7.30
CA SER A 58 5.43 -3.67 -8.19
C SER A 58 4.01 -3.77 -7.66
N PHE A 59 3.63 -4.92 -7.10
CA PHE A 59 2.32 -5.14 -6.46
C PHE A 59 2.17 -4.31 -5.18
N LEU A 60 3.23 -4.14 -4.38
CA LEU A 60 3.21 -3.24 -3.22
C LEU A 60 2.89 -1.79 -3.63
N GLY A 61 3.25 -1.39 -4.85
CA GLY A 61 2.88 -0.10 -5.43
C GLY A 61 1.36 0.14 -5.51
N ALA A 62 0.55 -0.92 -5.64
CA ALA A 62 -0.90 -0.81 -5.73
C ALA A 62 -1.53 -0.19 -4.47
N PHE A 63 -0.93 -0.43 -3.29
CA PHE A 63 -1.41 0.07 -2.00
C PHE A 63 -1.15 1.57 -1.79
N ARG A 64 -0.43 2.23 -2.71
CA ARG A 64 -0.24 3.69 -2.69
C ARG A 64 -1.48 4.45 -3.19
N GLN A 65 -2.41 3.74 -3.81
CA GLN A 65 -3.63 4.29 -4.38
C GLN A 65 -4.85 3.79 -3.61
N PRO A 66 -5.98 4.51 -3.64
CA PRO A 66 -7.22 4.05 -3.02
C PRO A 66 -7.65 2.68 -3.56
N VAL A 67 -8.20 1.85 -2.67
CA VAL A 67 -8.87 0.60 -3.04
C VAL A 67 -10.04 0.92 -3.96
N LEU A 68 -10.22 0.10 -4.99
CA LEU A 68 -11.33 0.21 -5.92
C LEU A 68 -12.38 -0.84 -5.59
N GLU A 69 -13.64 -0.59 -5.93
CA GLU A 69 -14.70 -1.59 -5.91
C GLU A 69 -15.53 -1.55 -7.19
N GLU A 70 -16.04 -2.71 -7.58
CA GLU A 70 -16.90 -2.85 -8.75
C GLU A 70 -18.33 -2.44 -8.41
N ARG A 71 -18.89 -1.54 -9.22
CA ARG A 71 -20.30 -1.13 -9.15
C ARG A 71 -20.95 -1.17 -10.53
N TYR A 72 -22.22 -1.54 -10.56
CA TYR A 72 -23.03 -1.49 -11.77
C TYR A 72 -23.68 -0.12 -11.89
N ILE A 73 -23.26 0.66 -12.90
CA ILE A 73 -23.81 1.98 -13.21
C ILE A 73 -24.40 1.90 -14.63
N ASN A 74 -25.71 2.14 -14.75
CA ASN A 74 -26.45 2.02 -16.02
C ASN A 74 -26.25 0.66 -16.72
N GLY A 75 -26.26 -0.43 -15.94
CA GLY A 75 -26.08 -1.80 -16.45
C GLY A 75 -24.65 -2.17 -16.87
N LYS A 76 -23.67 -1.28 -16.68
CA LYS A 76 -22.26 -1.55 -16.97
C LYS A 76 -21.45 -1.57 -15.67
N ALA A 77 -20.59 -2.57 -15.53
CA ALA A 77 -19.60 -2.62 -14.46
C ALA A 77 -18.63 -1.45 -14.60
N ARG A 78 -18.33 -0.79 -13.47
CA ARG A 78 -17.33 0.27 -13.35
C ARG A 78 -16.58 0.13 -12.04
N LEU A 79 -15.28 0.40 -12.06
CA LEU A 79 -14.50 0.56 -10.84
C LEU A 79 -14.64 1.99 -10.31
N VAL A 80 -14.92 2.11 -9.02
CA VAL A 80 -14.92 3.39 -8.30
C VAL A 80 -14.09 3.26 -7.04
N ALA A 81 -13.55 4.37 -6.53
CA ALA A 81 -12.85 4.35 -5.25
C ALA A 81 -13.80 3.91 -4.12
N GLU A 82 -13.32 3.02 -3.27
CA GLU A 82 -14.00 2.62 -2.05
C GLU A 82 -14.22 3.84 -1.16
N ARG A 83 -15.40 3.95 -0.55
CA ARG A 83 -15.69 5.01 0.42
C ARG A 83 -15.02 4.66 1.75
N MET A 84 -13.99 5.40 2.12
CA MET A 84 -13.46 5.37 3.49
C MET A 84 -14.49 5.99 4.45
N ASN A 85 -14.82 5.29 5.54
CA ASN A 85 -15.66 5.84 6.61
C ASN A 85 -14.80 6.76 7.51
N GLU A 86 -15.31 7.96 7.78
CA GLU A 86 -14.73 9.04 8.61
C GLU A 86 -13.22 9.34 8.45
N PRO A 87 -12.85 10.37 7.66
CA PRO A 87 -11.45 10.66 7.29
C PRO A 87 -10.53 11.09 8.45
N GLY A 88 -11.06 11.49 9.61
CA GLY A 88 -10.23 12.08 10.68
C GLY A 88 -9.42 11.07 11.50
N LYS A 89 -10.06 10.00 11.99
CA LYS A 89 -9.40 8.95 12.78
C LYS A 89 -8.63 7.96 11.90
N ASP A 90 -9.09 7.76 10.67
CA ASP A 90 -8.51 6.79 9.74
C ASP A 90 -7.14 7.25 9.22
N LEU A 91 -6.94 8.56 8.96
CA LEU A 91 -5.67 9.07 8.43
C LEU A 91 -4.50 9.00 9.42
N GLN A 92 -4.75 9.29 10.70
CA GLN A 92 -3.70 9.17 11.73
C GLN A 92 -3.34 7.69 11.95
N ALA A 93 -4.35 6.83 12.08
CA ALA A 93 -4.14 5.39 12.24
C ALA A 93 -3.43 4.76 11.02
N ASP A 94 -3.81 5.16 9.80
CA ASP A 94 -3.14 4.75 8.56
C ASP A 94 -1.68 5.21 8.54
N TYR A 95 -1.40 6.46 8.91
CA TYR A 95 -0.03 6.97 8.94
C TYR A 95 0.84 6.21 9.95
N VAL A 96 0.33 5.99 11.16
CA VAL A 96 0.98 5.18 12.20
C VAL A 96 1.27 3.77 11.69
N SER A 97 0.27 3.11 11.08
CA SER A 97 0.43 1.79 10.47
C SER A 97 1.48 1.77 9.35
N LYS A 98 1.55 2.84 8.53
CA LYS A 98 2.56 2.99 7.46
C LYS A 98 3.96 3.16 8.04
N THR A 99 4.15 3.98 9.08
CA THR A 99 5.45 4.14 9.73
C THR A 99 5.95 2.85 10.37
N THR A 100 5.06 2.09 11.02
CA THR A 100 5.40 0.77 11.58
C THR A 100 5.81 -0.22 10.49
N ARG A 101 5.08 -0.28 9.37
CA ARG A 101 5.45 -1.11 8.21
C ARG A 101 6.79 -0.68 7.62
N ALA A 102 7.04 0.62 7.49
CA ALA A 102 8.29 1.15 6.94
C ALA A 102 9.51 0.75 7.78
N SER A 103 9.45 0.88 9.10
CA SER A 103 10.53 0.42 10.01
C SER A 103 10.74 -1.09 9.88
N GLY A 104 9.65 -1.88 9.85
CA GLY A 104 9.72 -3.32 9.61
C GLY A 104 10.43 -3.70 8.30
N TYR A 105 10.12 -3.02 7.20
CA TYR A 105 10.77 -3.27 5.90
C TYR A 105 12.26 -2.91 5.92
N ILE A 106 12.64 -1.77 6.49
CA ILE A 106 14.05 -1.38 6.58
C ILE A 106 14.84 -2.39 7.41
N ASN A 107 14.28 -2.84 8.53
CA ASN A 107 14.92 -3.86 9.37
C ASN A 107 15.06 -5.21 8.64
N GLN A 108 14.03 -5.63 7.92
CA GLN A 108 14.09 -6.89 7.17
C GLN A 108 15.10 -6.86 6.04
N ILE A 109 15.22 -5.73 5.32
CA ILE A 109 16.08 -5.60 4.13
C ILE A 109 17.53 -5.31 4.53
N LEU A 110 17.74 -4.41 5.49
CA LEU A 110 19.07 -3.88 5.83
C LEU A 110 19.53 -4.25 7.24
N GLY A 111 18.62 -4.28 8.22
CA GLY A 111 18.95 -4.35 9.65
C GLY A 111 19.76 -5.58 10.08
N ASN A 112 19.63 -6.70 9.36
CA ASN A 112 20.39 -7.93 9.63
C ASN A 112 21.62 -8.13 8.72
N HIS A 113 21.95 -7.16 7.87
CA HIS A 113 23.04 -7.30 6.92
C HIS A 113 24.40 -7.32 7.65
N LEU A 114 25.29 -8.26 7.28
CA LEU A 114 26.59 -8.45 7.95
C LEU A 114 27.47 -7.21 7.89
N LEU A 115 27.35 -6.40 6.83
CA LEU A 115 28.10 -5.14 6.68
C LEU A 115 27.80 -4.15 7.81
N LEU A 116 26.58 -4.14 8.38
CA LEU A 116 26.27 -3.29 9.55
C LEU A 116 27.05 -3.71 10.80
N LYS A 117 27.50 -4.97 10.89
CA LYS A 117 28.34 -5.43 12.00
C LYS A 117 29.82 -5.08 11.79
N GLN A 118 30.23 -4.89 10.54
CA GLN A 118 31.62 -4.67 10.15
C GLN A 118 31.96 -3.18 10.07
N GLU A 119 30.99 -2.34 9.70
CA GLU A 119 31.19 -0.91 9.42
C GLU A 119 30.41 -0.04 10.43
N PRO A 120 31.07 0.51 11.48
CA PRO A 120 30.39 1.31 12.50
C PRO A 120 29.72 2.58 11.95
N SER A 121 30.30 3.21 10.94
CA SER A 121 29.73 4.40 10.28
C SER A 121 28.41 4.07 9.57
N LEU A 122 28.34 2.92 8.91
CA LEU A 122 27.13 2.43 8.26
C LEU A 122 26.06 2.04 9.30
N ARG A 123 26.47 1.41 10.40
CA ARG A 123 25.58 1.12 11.52
C ARG A 123 24.94 2.37 12.09
N GLN A 124 25.75 3.40 12.35
CA GLN A 124 25.27 4.67 12.86
C GLN A 124 24.32 5.36 11.87
N ALA A 125 24.58 5.27 10.56
CA ALA A 125 23.66 5.80 9.55
C ALA A 125 22.32 5.06 9.52
N TYR A 126 22.34 3.72 9.62
CA TYR A 126 21.14 2.90 9.74
C TYR A 126 20.31 3.25 10.98
N ASP A 127 20.96 3.33 12.15
CA ASP A 127 20.28 3.62 13.42
C ASP A 127 19.61 5.02 13.38
N LYS A 128 20.21 6.00 12.69
CA LYS A 128 19.57 7.32 12.47
C LYS A 128 18.29 7.24 11.63
N VAL A 129 18.26 6.38 10.61
CA VAL A 129 17.07 6.20 9.78
C VAL A 129 15.95 5.52 10.57
N ASP A 130 16.28 4.49 11.34
CA ASP A 130 15.31 3.79 12.19
C ASP A 130 14.74 4.74 13.27
N GLN A 131 15.61 5.51 13.92
CA GLN A 131 15.21 6.53 14.89
C GLN A 131 14.28 7.59 14.26
N ALA A 132 14.59 8.07 13.05
CA ALA A 132 13.74 9.04 12.36
C ALA A 132 12.34 8.48 12.04
N LEU A 133 12.23 7.19 11.70
CA LEU A 133 10.94 6.53 11.50
C LEU A 133 10.14 6.39 12.81
N ALA A 134 10.81 6.07 13.91
CA ALA A 134 10.20 6.04 15.24
C ALA A 134 9.68 7.42 15.66
N GLU A 135 10.45 8.48 15.41
CA GLU A 135 10.03 9.86 15.68
C GLU A 135 8.78 10.25 14.88
N LEU A 136 8.70 9.89 13.60
CA LEU A 136 7.49 10.15 12.78
C LEU A 136 6.26 9.45 13.36
N HIS A 137 6.41 8.19 13.78
CA HIS A 137 5.35 7.43 14.43
C HIS A 137 4.88 8.12 15.73
N ASP A 138 5.83 8.53 16.58
CA ASP A 138 5.55 9.12 17.87
C ASP A 138 4.96 10.54 17.77
N ILE A 139 5.36 11.34 16.77
CA ILE A 139 4.76 12.66 16.50
C ILE A 139 3.27 12.52 16.17
N VAL A 140 2.87 11.51 15.40
CA VAL A 140 1.46 11.32 15.06
C VAL A 140 0.67 10.78 16.25
N ASN A 141 1.24 9.86 17.04
CA ASN A 141 0.61 9.37 18.26
C ASN A 141 0.49 10.42 19.37
N SER A 142 1.49 11.30 19.52
CA SER A 142 1.52 12.35 20.55
C SER A 142 0.60 13.55 20.23
N LYS A 143 0.23 13.74 18.95
CA LYS A 143 -0.75 14.76 18.50
C LYS A 143 -2.21 14.46 18.88
N HIS A 144 -2.46 13.51 19.78
CA HIS A 144 -3.74 13.35 20.49
C HIS A 144 -4.08 14.49 21.48
N TYR A 145 -3.39 15.64 21.43
CA TYR A 145 -3.75 16.84 22.20
C TYR A 145 -4.53 17.86 21.35
N ARG A 146 -5.74 18.17 21.83
CA ARG A 146 -6.75 19.15 21.36
C ARG A 146 -7.80 18.64 20.35
N SER A 147 -8.58 17.66 20.79
CA SER A 147 -10.01 17.63 20.46
C SER A 147 -10.85 17.38 21.71
N GLU A 148 -10.51 18.05 22.82
CA GLU A 148 -11.36 18.24 24.01
C GLU A 148 -10.98 19.56 24.69
N THR A 149 -11.35 20.70 24.08
CA THR A 149 -11.66 22.00 24.71
C THR A 149 -11.68 23.08 23.63
N VAL A 150 -12.86 23.37 23.07
CA VAL A 150 -13.62 24.65 23.19
C VAL A 150 -15.05 24.33 22.78
#